data_AF-A0A291R929-F1
#
_entry.id   AF-A0A291R929-F1
#
_cell.length_a   1.000
_cell.length_b   1.000
_cell.length_c   1.000
_cell.angle_alpha   90.00
_cell.angle_beta   90.00
_cell.angle_gamma   90.00
#
_symmetry.space_group_name_H-M   'P 1'
#
loop_
_entity.id
_entity.type
_entity.pdbx_description
1 polymer ?
#
loop_
_entity_poly.entity_id
_entity_poly.type
_entity_poly.pdbx_seq_one_letter_code
_entity_poly.pdbx_strand_id
1 'polypeptide(L)'
;LYDRCLHFKGQGLAVHRQYWHDVIGYNYRMTNICAAIGLAQLEQADHFISRKREIADIYKKNINSLVQVHKESKDVFHTYWMVSILTRTAEEREE
;
A
#
# COMPACT_ATOMS: atom_id res chain seq x y z
N LEU A 1 10.60 13.53 14.72
CA LEU A 1 10.72 12.43 13.71
C LEU A 1 10.64 12.97 12.29
N TYR A 2 9.64 13.78 11.96
CA TYR A 2 9.47 14.42 10.64
C TYR A 2 10.76 15.09 10.11
N ASP A 3 11.36 16.01 10.87
CA ASP A 3 12.55 16.75 10.42
C ASP A 3 13.74 15.84 10.14
N ARG A 4 13.90 14.78 10.96
CA ARG A 4 14.92 13.75 10.74
C ARG A 4 14.69 13.04 9.42
N CYS A 5 13.45 12.63 9.12
CA CYS A 5 13.13 11.97 7.84
C CYS A 5 13.40 12.88 6.64
N LEU A 6 13.04 14.17 6.72
CA LEU A 6 13.35 15.13 5.66
C LEU A 6 14.86 15.26 5.42
N HIS A 7 15.62 15.38 6.50
CA HIS A 7 17.07 15.50 6.45
C HIS A 7 17.74 14.28 5.81
N PHE A 8 17.42 13.08 6.29
CA PHE A 8 17.94 11.83 5.72
C PHE A 8 17.51 11.63 4.26
N LYS A 9 16.26 11.94 3.90
CA LYS A 9 15.77 11.85 2.51
C LYS A 9 16.48 12.80 1.55
N GLY A 10 16.99 13.92 2.09
CA GLY A 10 17.63 15.00 1.35
C GLY A 10 19.15 14.89 1.28
N GLN A 11 19.72 13.69 1.30
CA GLN A 11 21.18 13.44 1.35
C GLN A 11 21.87 13.92 2.64
N GLY A 12 21.14 14.25 3.72
CA GLY A 12 21.75 14.77 4.95
C GLY A 12 22.35 16.17 4.81
N LEU A 13 21.85 16.97 3.86
CA LEU A 13 22.31 18.34 3.61
C LEU A 13 21.96 19.27 4.79
N ALA A 14 22.95 19.93 5.37
CA ALA A 14 22.77 20.88 6.45
C ALA A 14 21.90 22.08 6.03
N VAL A 15 20.93 22.43 6.88
CA VAL A 15 19.88 23.42 6.59
C VAL A 15 20.44 24.79 6.21
N HIS A 16 21.51 25.22 6.87
CA HIS A 16 22.08 26.56 6.73
C HIS A 16 23.47 26.56 6.08
N ARG A 17 23.91 25.45 5.48
CA ARG A 17 25.22 25.33 4.86
C ARG A 17 25.16 24.50 3.58
N GLN A 18 25.29 25.18 2.44
CA GLN A 18 25.27 24.52 1.13
C GLN A 18 26.42 23.53 0.98
N TYR A 19 26.15 22.41 0.32
CA TYR A 19 27.09 21.31 0.05
C TYR A 19 27.74 20.67 1.28
N TRP A 20 27.24 20.97 2.49
CA TRP A 20 27.71 20.35 3.71
C TRP A 20 26.74 19.27 4.17
N HIS A 21 27.22 18.05 4.26
CA HIS A 21 26.44 16.91 4.72
C HIS A 21 26.89 16.55 6.14
N ASP A 22 26.05 16.81 7.14
CA ASP A 22 26.37 16.62 8.56
C ASP A 22 25.99 15.23 9.09
N VAL A 23 25.26 14.44 8.28
CA VAL A 23 24.95 13.03 8.51
C VAL A 23 25.05 12.25 7.19
N ILE A 24 25.22 10.92 7.28
CA ILE A 24 25.06 10.04 6.12
C ILE A 24 23.57 9.96 5.77
N GLY A 25 23.17 10.62 4.69
CA GLY A 25 21.81 10.59 4.16
C GLY A 25 21.67 9.71 2.91
N TYR A 26 20.47 9.78 2.30
CA TYR A 26 20.08 9.04 1.11
C TYR A 26 19.41 9.97 0.09
N ASN A 27 19.33 9.52 -1.17
CA ASN A 27 18.54 10.19 -2.20
C ASN A 27 17.15 9.54 -2.35
N TYR A 28 16.26 9.76 -1.37
CA TYR A 28 14.90 9.19 -1.38
C TYR A 28 13.82 10.23 -1.71
N ARG A 29 14.19 11.32 -2.38
CA ARG A 29 13.24 12.33 -2.83
C ARG A 29 12.32 11.75 -3.90
N MET A 30 11.02 11.93 -3.69
CA MET A 30 10.01 11.72 -4.72
C MET A 30 10.13 12.82 -5.78
N THR A 31 9.96 12.46 -7.06
CA THR A 31 9.92 13.44 -8.16
C THR A 31 8.57 14.15 -8.18
N ASN A 32 8.52 15.37 -8.75
CA ASN A 32 7.26 16.10 -8.90
C ASN A 32 6.24 15.34 -9.75
N ILE A 33 6.68 14.55 -10.74
CA ILE A 33 5.78 13.73 -11.57
C ILE A 33 5.12 12.63 -10.74
N CYS A 34 5.90 11.87 -9.96
CA CYS A 34 5.34 10.85 -9.07
C CYS A 34 4.39 11.46 -8.03
N ALA A 35 4.70 12.65 -7.51
CA ALA A 35 3.84 13.37 -6.57
C ALA A 35 2.52 13.80 -7.22
N ALA A 36 2.54 14.31 -8.46
CA ALA A 36 1.34 14.70 -9.20
C ALA A 36 0.44 13.50 -9.50
N ILE A 37 1.03 12.38 -9.95
CA ILE A 37 0.30 11.12 -10.17
C ILE A 37 -0.30 10.62 -8.85
N GLY A 38 0.50 10.60 -7.78
CA GLY A 38 0.06 10.18 -6.45
C GLY A 38 -1.10 11.02 -5.91
N LEU A 39 -1.05 12.33 -6.09
CA LEU A 39 -2.12 13.24 -5.69
C LEU A 39 -3.44 12.91 -6.42
N ALA A 40 -3.40 12.78 -7.75
CA ALA A 40 -4.57 12.42 -8.55
C ALA A 40 -5.13 11.02 -8.23
N GLN A 41 -4.26 10.09 -7.80
CA GLN A 41 -4.69 8.77 -7.31
C GLN A 41 -5.33 8.84 -5.93
N LEU A 42 -4.80 9.67 -5.02
CA LEU A 42 -5.34 9.86 -3.67
C LEU A 42 -6.72 10.52 -3.69
N GLU A 43 -6.96 11.47 -4.61
CA GLU A 43 -8.27 12.09 -4.82
C GLU A 43 -9.37 11.06 -5.22
N GLN A 44 -8.97 9.92 -5.79
CA GLN A 44 -9.86 8.84 -6.21
C GLN A 44 -9.82 7.61 -5.30
N ALA A 45 -9.09 7.68 -4.18
CA ALA A 45 -8.82 6.52 -3.33
C ALA A 45 -10.10 5.83 -2.82
N ASP A 46 -11.08 6.61 -2.36
CA ASP A 46 -12.35 6.09 -1.84
C ASP A 46 -13.18 5.38 -2.92
N HIS A 47 -13.14 5.88 -4.16
CA HIS A 47 -13.78 5.23 -5.30
C HIS A 47 -13.12 3.88 -5.61
N PHE A 48 -11.78 3.84 -5.66
CA PHE A 48 -11.06 2.60 -5.90
C PHE A 48 -11.24 1.57 -4.78
N ILE A 49 -11.27 2.01 -3.53
CA ILE A 49 -11.51 1.14 -2.37
C ILE A 49 -12.92 0.57 -2.43
N SER A 50 -13.94 1.41 -2.67
CA SER A 50 -15.33 0.97 -2.82
C SER A 50 -15.46 -0.08 -3.93
N ARG A 51 -14.84 0.17 -5.10
CA ARG A 51 -14.86 -0.77 -6.22
C ARG A 51 -14.16 -2.10 -5.92
N LYS A 52 -13.04 -2.08 -5.21
CA LYS A 52 -12.36 -3.32 -4.76
C LYS A 52 -13.23 -4.15 -3.82
N ARG A 53 -13.96 -3.49 -2.92
CA ARG A 53 -14.89 -4.15 -1.98
C ARG A 53 -16.05 -4.80 -2.71
N GLU A 54 -16.64 -4.13 -3.71
CA GLU A 54 -17.67 -4.73 -4.57
C GLU A 54 -17.17 -6.01 -5.26
N ILE A 55 -15.95 -5.96 -5.82
CA ILE A 55 -15.33 -7.12 -6.47
C ILE A 55 -15.11 -8.25 -5.46
N ALA A 56 -14.59 -7.95 -4.26
CA ALA A 56 -14.41 -8.95 -3.21
C ALA A 56 -15.73 -9.62 -2.81
N ASP A 57 -16.83 -8.86 -2.74
CA ASP A 57 -18.14 -9.41 -2.42
C ASP A 57 -18.71 -10.27 -3.55
N ILE A 58 -18.41 -9.96 -4.81
CA ILE A 58 -18.71 -10.85 -5.94
C ILE A 58 -17.99 -12.19 -5.76
N TYR A 59 -16.69 -12.19 -5.45
CA TYR A 59 -15.95 -13.43 -5.19
C TYR A 59 -16.54 -14.22 -4.02
N LYS A 60 -16.82 -13.57 -2.88
CA LYS A 60 -17.40 -14.25 -1.71
C LYS A 60 -18.75 -14.90 -2.00
N LYS A 61 -19.57 -14.30 -2.88
CA LYS A 61 -20.89 -14.84 -3.25
C LYS A 61 -20.80 -16.03 -4.21
N ASN A 62 -19.77 -16.08 -5.06
CA ASN A 62 -19.68 -17.05 -6.16
C ASN A 62 -18.66 -18.17 -5.90
N ILE A 63 -17.72 -17.99 -4.97
CA ILE A 63 -16.79 -19.05 -4.57
C ILE A 63 -17.55 -20.16 -3.84
N ASN A 64 -17.25 -21.40 -4.24
CA ASN A 64 -17.84 -22.59 -3.63
C ASN A 64 -17.29 -22.84 -2.21
N SER A 65 -17.94 -23.74 -1.47
CA SER A 65 -17.58 -24.07 -0.09
C SER A 65 -16.31 -24.91 0.08
N LEU A 66 -15.58 -25.24 -0.99
CA LEU A 66 -14.35 -26.04 -0.91
C LEU A 66 -13.14 -25.22 -0.47
N VAL A 67 -13.22 -23.88 -0.58
CA VAL A 67 -12.14 -22.97 -0.17
C VAL A 67 -12.68 -21.91 0.80
N GLN A 68 -11.80 -21.41 1.66
CA GLN A 68 -12.15 -20.33 2.59
C GLN A 68 -11.67 -19.00 2.03
N VAL A 69 -12.59 -18.04 1.87
CA VAL A 69 -12.22 -16.66 1.51
C VAL A 69 -11.85 -15.89 2.76
N HIS A 70 -10.76 -15.12 2.72
CA HIS A 70 -10.38 -14.27 3.85
C HIS A 70 -11.50 -13.27 4.18
N LYS A 71 -11.65 -12.97 5.47
CA LYS A 71 -12.69 -12.10 6.00
C LYS A 71 -12.05 -10.95 6.76
N GLU A 72 -12.76 -9.84 6.75
CA GLU A 72 -12.44 -8.67 7.58
C GLU A 72 -12.67 -9.01 9.06
N SER A 73 -11.73 -8.64 9.90
CA SER A 73 -11.81 -8.85 11.35
C SER A 73 -12.61 -7.73 12.01
N LYS A 74 -13.06 -7.95 13.26
CA LYS A 74 -13.75 -6.92 14.04
C LYS A 74 -12.84 -5.68 14.17
N ASP A 75 -13.41 -4.50 13.96
CA ASP A 75 -12.74 -3.19 14.06
C ASP A 75 -11.63 -2.94 13.02
N VAL A 76 -11.60 -3.71 11.94
CA VAL A 76 -10.66 -3.52 10.82
C VAL A 76 -11.41 -3.06 9.58
N PHE A 77 -10.89 -2.06 8.87
CA PHE A 77 -11.32 -1.73 7.52
C PHE A 77 -10.38 -2.35 6.48
N HIS A 78 -10.82 -3.40 5.80
CA HIS A 78 -10.04 -4.11 4.80
C HIS A 78 -10.25 -3.51 3.41
N THR A 79 -9.18 -3.08 2.73
CA THR A 79 -9.27 -2.50 1.37
C THR A 79 -9.44 -3.54 0.26
N TYR A 80 -9.28 -4.83 0.60
CA TYR A 80 -9.24 -5.95 -0.35
C TYR A 80 -8.24 -5.70 -1.47
N TRP A 81 -6.99 -5.41 -1.08
CA TRP A 81 -5.89 -5.27 -2.04
C TRP A 81 -5.80 -6.48 -2.98
N MET A 82 -6.01 -7.68 -2.44
CA MET A 82 -6.16 -8.93 -3.17
C MET A 82 -7.32 -9.76 -2.60
N VAL A 83 -7.93 -10.60 -3.44
CA VAL A 83 -8.87 -11.65 -3.00
C VAL A 83 -8.12 -12.96 -2.77
N SER A 84 -7.75 -13.23 -1.53
CA SER A 84 -7.05 -14.47 -1.15
C SER A 84 -8.01 -15.56 -0.67
N ILE A 85 -7.72 -16.80 -1.06
CA ILE A 85 -8.41 -18.02 -0.63
C ILE A 85 -7.44 -18.97 0.09
N LEU A 86 -7.99 -19.81 0.96
CA LEU A 86 -7.31 -20.91 1.61
C LEU A 86 -7.93 -22.23 1.15
N THR A 87 -7.11 -23.07 0.51
CA THR A 87 -7.44 -24.46 0.14
C THR A 87 -7.32 -25.39 1.35
N ARG A 88 -7.80 -26.63 1.23
CA ARG A 88 -7.73 -27.60 2.34
C ARG A 88 -6.32 -28.16 2.50
N THR A 89 -5.61 -28.33 1.38
CA THR A 89 -4.24 -28.83 1.34
C THR A 89 -3.35 -28.01 0.40
N ALA A 90 -2.03 -28.23 0.47
CA ALA A 90 -1.08 -27.58 -0.42
C ALA A 90 -1.16 -28.13 -1.85
N GLU A 91 -1.45 -29.43 -1.98
CA GLU A 91 -1.62 -30.11 -3.26
C GLU A 91 -2.79 -29.49 -4.05
N GLU A 92 -3.94 -29.24 -3.41
CA GLU A 92 -5.10 -28.57 -4.03
C GLU A 92 -4.82 -27.13 -4.51
N ARG A 93 -3.77 -26.49 -3.99
CA ARG A 93 -3.36 -25.13 -4.38
C ARG A 93 -2.42 -25.15 -5.58
N GLU A 94 -1.64 -26.22 -5.71
CA GLU A 94 -0.56 -26.35 -6.70
C GLU A 94 -1.00 -27.02 -8.00
N GLU A 95 -2.10 -27.78 -7.96
CA GLU A 95 -2.86 -28.21 -9.15
C GLU A 95 -3.59 -27.04 -9.83
#